data_AF-A0A9D5VVC7-F1
#
_entry.id   AF-A0A9D5VVC7-F1
#
_cell.length_a   1.000
_cell.length_b   1.000
_cell.length_c   1.000
_cell.angle_alpha   90.00
_cell.angle_beta   90.00
_cell.angle_gamma   90.00
#
_symmetry.space_group_name_H-M   'P 1'
#
loop_
_entity.id
_entity.type
_entity.pdbx_description
1 polymer ?
#
loop_
_entity_poly.entity_id
_entity_poly.type
_entity_poly.pdbx_seq_one_letter_code
_entity_poly.pdbx_strand_id
1 'polypeptide(L)'
;MFAEIKFEVKLPIKIFKSETAYIGHCPILDVASQGDTPAEAHKNIIEALSLFLISCFEQGTLSNVLKESGFVQINGDIPPLTVDENSELVNIPLPFMVLDSATRQECHA
;
A
#
# COMPACT_ATOMS: atom_id res chain seq x y z
N MET A 1 -13.35 -23.62 13.27
CA MET A 1 -12.69 -22.38 13.74
C MET A 1 -12.10 -21.73 12.51
N PHE A 2 -12.53 -20.52 12.16
CA PHE A 2 -11.94 -19.77 11.06
C PHE A 2 -10.94 -18.78 11.65
N ALA A 3 -9.76 -18.68 11.04
CA ALA A 3 -8.78 -17.66 11.35
C ALA A 3 -8.70 -16.72 10.13
N GLU A 4 -8.90 -15.44 10.36
CA GLU A 4 -8.81 -14.40 9.34
C GLU A 4 -7.58 -13.53 9.64
N ILE A 5 -6.82 -13.19 8.60
CA ILE A 5 -5.76 -12.18 8.69
C ILE A 5 -6.22 -11.00 7.84
N LYS A 6 -6.22 -9.80 8.43
CA LYS A 6 -6.48 -8.54 7.74
C LYS A 6 -5.22 -7.70 7.73
N PHE A 7 -4.85 -7.21 6.56
CA PHE A 7 -3.78 -6.25 6.40
C PHE A 7 -4.39 -4.88 6.18
N GLU A 8 -4.16 -3.96 7.12
CA GLU A 8 -4.51 -2.55 6.96
C GLU A 8 -3.25 -1.76 6.63
N VAL A 9 -3.25 -1.11 5.48
CA VAL A 9 -2.17 -0.23 5.05
C VAL A 9 -2.74 1.17 4.82
N LYS A 10 -2.18 2.15 5.52
CA LYS A 10 -2.52 3.57 5.39
C LYS A 10 -1.29 4.32 4.94
N LEU A 11 -1.38 5.01 3.80
CA LEU A 11 -0.26 5.74 3.22
C LEU A 11 -0.67 7.17 2.88
N PRO A 12 0.24 8.14 3.05
CA PRO A 12 0.02 9.48 2.55
C PRO A 12 0.19 9.50 1.03
N ILE A 13 -0.74 10.16 0.35
CA ILE A 13 -0.65 10.47 -1.07
C ILE A 13 -0.75 11.98 -1.28
N LYS A 14 -0.22 12.46 -2.40
CA LYS A 14 -0.37 13.83 -2.87
C LYS A 14 -1.01 13.81 -4.25
N ILE A 15 -2.00 14.67 -4.47
CA ILE A 15 -2.59 14.90 -5.79
C ILE A 15 -2.23 16.31 -6.25
N PHE A 16 -1.65 16.45 -7.44
CA PHE A 16 -1.29 17.75 -8.01
C PHE A 16 -1.40 17.74 -9.54
N LYS A 17 -1.57 18.92 -10.13
CA LYS A 17 -1.65 19.11 -11.59
C LYS A 17 -0.25 19.25 -12.19
N SER A 18 0.07 18.43 -13.19
CA SER A 18 1.22 18.63 -14.09
C SER A 18 0.79 19.38 -15.37
N GLU A 19 1.70 19.61 -16.31
CA GLU A 19 1.38 20.33 -17.56
C GLU A 19 0.21 19.70 -18.35
N THR A 20 0.12 18.37 -18.34
CA THR A 20 -0.86 17.63 -19.16
C THR A 20 -1.84 16.79 -18.35
N ALA A 21 -1.46 16.29 -17.16
CA ALA A 21 -2.26 15.33 -16.38
C ALA A 21 -2.39 15.76 -14.92
N TYR A 22 -3.23 15.06 -14.14
CA TYR A 22 -3.15 15.07 -12.68
C TYR A 22 -2.30 13.88 -12.23
N ILE A 23 -1.41 14.11 -11.28
CA ILE A 23 -0.49 13.11 -10.75
C ILE A 23 -0.93 12.79 -9.33
N GLY A 24 -1.04 11.50 -9.03
CA GLY A 24 -1.09 10.98 -7.68
C GLY A 24 0.25 10.36 -7.32
N HIS A 25 0.84 10.73 -6.18
CA HIS A 25 2.14 10.24 -5.73
C HIS A 25 2.12 9.87 -4.26
N CYS A 26 2.62 8.68 -3.93
CA CYS A 26 2.96 8.29 -2.57
C CYS A 26 4.47 8.47 -2.37
N PRO A 27 4.91 9.48 -1.62
CA PRO A 27 6.34 9.75 -1.45
C PRO A 27 7.07 8.69 -0.62
N ILE A 28 6.36 7.95 0.24
CA ILE A 28 6.99 6.94 1.11
C ILE A 28 7.46 5.72 0.29
N LEU A 29 6.63 5.23 -0.63
CA LEU A 29 6.95 4.08 -1.47
C LEU A 29 7.48 4.47 -2.85
N ASP A 30 7.59 5.77 -3.12
CA ASP A 30 7.92 6.35 -4.42
C ASP A 30 7.09 5.78 -5.60
N VAL A 31 5.78 5.60 -5.35
CA VAL A 31 4.83 5.13 -6.37
C VAL A 31 4.04 6.31 -6.88
N ALA A 32 3.96 6.45 -8.21
CA ALA A 32 3.17 7.47 -8.86
C ALA A 32 2.20 6.86 -9.88
N SER A 33 1.08 7.54 -10.08
CA SER A 33 0.12 7.27 -11.14
C SER A 33 -0.49 8.58 -11.63
N GLN A 34 -1.27 8.55 -12.71
CA GLN A 34 -1.86 9.75 -13.30
C GLN A 34 -3.28 9.53 -13.79
N GLY A 35 -4.01 10.63 -13.97
CA GLY A 35 -5.35 10.65 -14.57
C GLY A 35 -5.66 12.00 -15.20
N ASP A 36 -6.72 12.07 -15.99
CA ASP A 36 -7.14 13.30 -16.67
C ASP A 36 -7.84 14.27 -15.69
N THR A 37 -8.34 13.74 -14.57
CA THR A 37 -8.98 14.50 -13.48
C THR A 37 -8.32 14.21 -12.13
N PRO A 38 -8.48 15.09 -11.11
CA PRO A 38 -7.99 14.79 -9.75
C PRO A 38 -8.56 13.49 -9.18
N ALA A 39 -9.85 13.24 -9.41
CA ALA A 39 -10.54 12.04 -8.93
C ALA A 39 -9.99 10.77 -9.59
N GLU A 40 -9.68 10.84 -10.88
CA GLU A 40 -9.06 9.73 -11.60
C GLU A 40 -7.63 9.49 -11.12
N ALA A 41 -6.80 10.54 -10.97
CA ALA A 41 -5.46 10.41 -10.43
C ALA A 41 -5.47 9.80 -9.03
N HIS A 42 -6.42 10.21 -8.18
CA HIS A 42 -6.64 9.65 -6.84
C HIS A 42 -7.00 8.16 -6.87
N LYS A 43 -7.96 7.76 -7.73
CA LYS A 43 -8.30 6.34 -7.91
C LYS A 43 -7.08 5.54 -8.39
N ASN A 44 -6.39 6.05 -9.41
CA ASN A 44 -5.30 5.34 -10.06
C ASN A 44 -4.07 5.18 -9.16
N ILE A 45 -3.78 6.14 -8.26
CA ILE A 45 -2.67 5.96 -7.29
C ILE A 45 -3.00 4.90 -6.24
N ILE A 46 -4.26 4.80 -5.77
CA ILE A 46 -4.67 3.75 -4.83
C ILE A 46 -4.54 2.37 -5.47
N GLU A 47 -4.98 2.22 -6.72
CA GLU A 47 -4.83 0.96 -7.47
C GLU A 47 -3.35 0.62 -7.72
N ALA A 48 -2.53 1.60 -8.10
CA ALA A 48 -1.09 1.41 -8.30
C ALA A 48 -0.38 0.96 -7.01
N LEU A 49 -0.69 1.57 -5.87
CA LEU A 49 -0.16 1.17 -4.57
C LEU A 49 -0.58 -0.24 -4.17
N SER A 50 -1.84 -0.60 -4.41
CA SER A 50 -2.34 -1.95 -4.16
C SER A 50 -1.57 -2.98 -4.99
N LEU A 51 -1.47 -2.76 -6.31
CA LEU A 51 -0.75 -3.63 -7.23
C LEU A 51 0.75 -3.75 -6.89
N PHE A 52 1.38 -2.63 -6.50
CA PHE A 52 2.77 -2.61 -6.06
C PHE A 52 2.98 -3.52 -4.84
N LEU A 53 2.19 -3.34 -3.78
CA LEU A 53 2.32 -4.12 -2.55
C LEU A 53 1.99 -5.61 -2.77
N ILE A 54 0.99 -5.93 -3.60
CA ILE A 54 0.68 -7.30 -4.02
C ILE A 54 1.88 -7.92 -4.75
N SER A 55 2.47 -7.20 -5.69
CA SER A 55 3.64 -7.67 -6.45
C SER A 55 4.84 -7.93 -5.54
N CYS A 56 5.09 -7.04 -4.57
CA CYS A 56 6.14 -7.24 -3.57
C CYS A 56 5.89 -8.47 -2.69
N PHE A 57 4.62 -8.73 -2.34
CA PHE A 57 4.26 -9.92 -1.58
C PHE A 57 4.50 -11.20 -2.39
N GLU A 58 4.01 -11.25 -3.63
CA GLU A 58 4.16 -12.41 -4.53
C GLU A 58 5.63 -12.72 -4.85
N GLN A 59 6.47 -11.70 -4.96
CA GLN A 59 7.91 -11.85 -5.21
C GLN A 59 8.74 -12.09 -3.94
N GLY A 60 8.11 -12.10 -2.75
CA GLY A 60 8.82 -12.25 -1.48
C GLY A 60 9.71 -11.07 -1.10
N THR A 61 9.50 -9.89 -1.70
CA THR A 61 10.32 -8.68 -1.49
C THR A 61 9.68 -7.65 -0.56
N LEU A 62 8.42 -7.84 -0.17
CA LEU A 62 7.65 -6.88 0.65
C LEU A 62 8.40 -6.43 1.92
N SER A 63 9.01 -7.36 2.66
CA SER A 63 9.75 -7.01 3.87
C SER A 63 10.95 -6.09 3.60
N ASN A 64 11.67 -6.32 2.50
CA ASN A 64 12.85 -5.52 2.14
C ASN A 64 12.42 -4.14 1.68
N VAL A 65 11.40 -4.06 0.80
CA VAL A 65 10.86 -2.80 0.30
C VAL A 65 10.36 -1.91 1.45
N LEU A 66 9.63 -2.47 2.41
CA LEU A 66 9.17 -1.71 3.58
C LEU A 66 10.36 -1.17 4.39
N LYS A 67 11.40 -1.98 4.65
CA LYS A 67 12.59 -1.51 5.38
C LYS A 67 13.34 -0.41 4.63
N GLU A 68 13.52 -0.57 3.32
CA GLU A 68 14.19 0.41 2.46
C GLU A 68 13.40 1.72 2.34
N SER A 69 12.07 1.63 2.41
CA SER A 69 11.16 2.79 2.45
C SER A 69 11.08 3.44 3.84
N GLY A 70 11.89 2.99 4.80
CA GLY A 70 11.99 3.58 6.15
C GLY A 70 10.96 3.05 7.16
N PHE A 71 10.17 2.03 6.83
CA PHE A 71 9.29 1.40 7.81
C PHE A 71 10.13 0.61 8.83
N VAL A 72 9.80 0.83 10.11
CA VAL A 72 10.40 0.12 11.23
C VAL A 72 9.33 -0.63 12.00
N GLN A 73 9.71 -1.79 12.54
CA GLN A 73 8.84 -2.48 13.49
C GLN A 73 8.84 -1.71 14.81
N ILE A 74 7.66 -1.24 15.20
CA ILE A 74 7.44 -0.61 16.50
C ILE A 74 6.87 -1.65 17.47
N ASN A 75 7.46 -1.73 18.66
CA ASN A 75 6.94 -2.52 19.76
C ASN A 75 6.35 -1.53 20.79
N GLY A 76 5.07 -1.21 20.67
CA GLY A 76 4.40 -0.24 21.55
C GLY A 76 3.46 0.69 20.79
N ASP A 77 3.22 1.87 21.35
CA ASP A 77 2.30 2.84 20.76
C ASP A 77 2.82 3.38 19.43
N ILE A 78 1.89 3.49 18.47
CA ILE A 78 2.14 4.10 17.18
C ILE A 78 2.32 5.60 17.43
N PRO A 79 3.51 6.18 17.17
CA PRO A 79 3.67 7.62 17.30
C PRO A 79 2.67 8.34 16.37
N PRO A 80 2.20 9.54 16.72
CA PRO A 80 1.31 10.30 15.86
C PRO A 80 1.94 10.44 14.46
N LEU A 81 1.23 9.96 13.44
CA LEU A 81 1.72 10.06 12.08
C LEU A 81 1.66 11.54 11.67
N THR A 82 2.83 12.16 11.53
CA THR A 82 2.93 13.51 10.97
C THR A 82 2.92 13.41 9.46
N VAL A 83 1.78 13.71 8.84
CA VAL A 83 1.70 13.87 7.40
C VAL A 83 1.96 15.32 7.01
N ASP A 84 2.60 15.50 5.86
CA ASP A 84 2.72 16.79 5.21
C ASP A 84 1.31 17.41 5.03
N GLU A 85 1.19 18.73 5.18
CA GLU A 85 -0.11 19.43 5.11
C GLU A 85 -0.83 19.24 3.77
N ASN A 86 -0.08 18.93 2.71
CA ASN A 86 -0.60 18.68 1.36
C ASN A 86 -0.81 17.18 1.07
N SER A 87 -0.69 16.31 2.08
CA SER A 87 -0.89 14.88 1.96
C SER A 87 -2.22 14.42 2.55
N GLU A 88 -2.90 13.55 1.82
CA GLU A 88 -4.08 12.83 2.28
C GLU A 88 -3.70 11.41 2.71
N LEU A 89 -4.21 10.95 3.86
CA LEU A 89 -4.06 9.56 4.26
C LEU A 89 -5.17 8.69 3.67
N VAL A 90 -4.78 7.71 2.87
CA VAL A 90 -5.70 6.78 2.22
C VAL A 90 -5.46 5.34 2.68
N ASN A 91 -6.54 4.56 2.72
CA ASN A 91 -6.46 3.11 2.93
C ASN A 91 -6.17 2.42 1.60
N ILE A 92 -5.15 1.57 1.58
CA ILE A 92 -4.82 0.78 0.40
C ILE A 92 -5.48 -0.60 0.51
N PRO A 93 -6.41 -0.94 -0.39
CA PRO A 93 -7.07 -2.23 -0.36
C PRO A 93 -6.07 -3.32 -0.75
N LEU A 94 -5.91 -4.35 0.09
CA LEU A 94 -5.08 -5.51 -0.19
C LEU A 94 -5.92 -6.78 -0.12
N PRO A 95 -6.00 -7.58 -1.20
CA PRO A 95 -6.83 -8.78 -1.27
C PRO A 95 -6.15 -10.02 -0.66
N PHE A 96 -5.30 -9.84 0.36
CA PHE A 96 -4.63 -10.96 1.02
C PHE A 96 -5.63 -11.70 1.93
N MET A 97 -6.33 -12.70 1.38
CA MET A 97 -7.28 -13.55 2.10
C MET A 97 -6.76 -14.98 2.22
N VAL A 98 -6.99 -15.61 3.37
CA VAL A 98 -6.85 -17.07 3.51
C VAL A 98 -8.06 -17.73 2.85
N LEU A 99 -7.84 -18.33 1.68
CA LEU A 99 -8.83 -19.16 0.98
C LEU A 99 -8.86 -20.55 1.64
N ASP A 100 -9.59 -20.65 2.75
CA ASP A 100 -9.87 -21.88 3.50
C ASP A 100 -8.67 -22.52 4.22
N SER A 101 -8.86 -22.77 5.52
CA SER A 101 -7.96 -23.55 6.39
C SER A 101 -7.76 -25.01 5.94
N ALA A 102 -8.66 -25.56 5.11
CA ALA A 102 -8.56 -26.91 4.57
C ALA A 102 -7.55 -27.03 3.41
N THR A 103 -7.18 -25.93 2.76
CA THR A 103 -6.28 -25.90 1.58
C THR A 103 -4.81 -25.77 1.95
N ARG A 104 -4.42 -26.10 3.20
CA ARG A 104 -3.02 -26.29 3.57
C ARG A 104 -2.50 -27.55 2.88
N GLN A 105 -2.00 -27.41 1.67
CA GLN A 105 -1.12 -28.42 1.11
C GLN A 105 0.18 -28.34 1.90
N GLU A 106 0.46 -29.37 2.70
CA GLU A 106 1.73 -29.52 3.41
C GLU A 106 2.84 -29.54 2.36
N CYS A 107 3.55 -28.42 2.20
CA CYS A 107 4.84 -28.44 1.52
C CYS A 107 5.82 -29.16 2.45
N HIS A 108 5.90 -30.48 2.29
CA HIS A 108 7.01 -31.26 2.82
C HIS A 108 8.30 -30.83 2.13
N ALA A 109 9.25 -30.34 2.91
CA ALA A 109 10.67 -30.35 2.56
C ALA A 109 11.34 -31.48 3.34
#